data_AF-I1KJW4-F1
#
_entry.id   AF-I1KJW4-F1
#
_cell.length_a   1.000
_cell.length_b   1.000
_cell.length_c   1.000
_cell.angle_alpha   90.00
_cell.angle_beta   90.00
_cell.angle_gamma   90.00
#
_symmetry.space_group_name_H-M   'P 1'
#
loop_
_entity.id
_entity.type
_entity.pdbx_description
1 polymer ?
#
loop_
_entity_poly.entity_id
_entity_poly.type
_entity_poly.pdbx_seq_one_letter_code
_entity_poly.pdbx_strand_id
1 'polypeptide(L)' 'MGGGMEANKNKFIEDWGTARENLEFNFRWTRRNLALVGIFGIAIPVLVYKGIVREFNLFSFEICFYNKHTLILCA' A
#
# COMPACT_ATOMS: atom_id res chain seq x y z
N MET A 1 17.98 -34.38 9.65
CA MET A 1 18.35 -33.23 8.81
C MET A 1 19.32 -33.75 7.74
N GLY A 2 18.91 -33.79 6.47
CA GLY A 2 19.75 -34.26 5.38
C GLY A 2 20.86 -33.25 5.08
N GLY A 3 22.00 -33.39 5.76
CA GLY A 3 23.21 -32.63 5.49
C GLY A 3 23.92 -33.23 4.29
N GLY A 4 24.21 -32.41 3.27
CA GLY A 4 24.83 -32.87 2.03
C GLY A 4 24.57 -31.99 0.80
N MET A 5 23.72 -30.96 0.94
CA MET A 5 23.48 -29.94 -0.07
C MET A 5 23.80 -28.55 0.49
N GLU A 6 25.02 -28.36 0.98
CA GLU A 6 25.44 -27.05 1.46
C GLU A 6 25.86 -26.20 0.26
N ALA A 7 24.98 -25.32 -0.20
CA ALA A 7 25.36 -24.22 -1.07
C ALA A 7 26.49 -23.43 -0.37
N ASN A 8 27.50 -22.99 -1.14
CA ASN A 8 28.66 -22.31 -0.60
C ASN A 8 28.21 -21.04 0.17
N LYS A 9 28.22 -21.11 1.51
CA LYS A 9 27.66 -20.05 2.35
C LYS A 9 28.54 -18.81 2.28
N ASN A 10 28.02 -17.75 1.70
CA ASN A 10 28.70 -16.47 1.70
C ASN A 10 28.31 -15.71 2.98
N LYS A 11 29.29 -15.52 3.87
CA LYS A 11 29.10 -14.81 5.14
C LYS A 11 28.37 -13.47 4.95
N PHE A 12 28.75 -12.69 3.94
CA PHE A 12 28.14 -11.37 3.71
C PHE A 12 26.65 -11.45 3.32
N ILE A 13 26.24 -12.53 2.63
CA ILE A 13 24.84 -12.75 2.25
C ILE A 13 24.05 -13.23 3.46
N GLU A 14 24.60 -14.16 4.24
CA GLU A 14 23.92 -14.62 5.46
C GLU A 14 23.77 -13.49 6.48
N ASP A 15 24.83 -12.73 6.76
CA ASP A 15 24.77 -11.57 7.67
C ASP A 15 23.75 -10.51 7.20
N TRP A 16 23.70 -10.23 5.88
CA TRP A 16 22.73 -9.30 5.32
C TRP A 16 21.29 -9.82 5.42
N GLY A 17 21.07 -11.11 5.16
CA GLY A 17 19.78 -11.77 5.31
C GLY A 17 19.31 -11.71 6.77
N THR A 18 20.18 -12.11 7.70
CA THR A 18 19.91 -12.07 9.14
C THR A 18 19.61 -10.65 9.61
N ALA A 19 20.33 -9.62 9.14
CA ALA A 19 20.05 -8.24 9.51
C ALA A 19 18.66 -7.77 9.05
N ARG A 20 18.19 -8.25 7.89
CA ARG A 20 16.85 -7.92 7.36
C ARG A 20 15.74 -8.63 8.11
N GLU A 21 15.93 -9.90 8.42
CA GLU A 21 14.96 -10.67 9.22
C GLU A 21 14.81 -10.08 10.62
N ASN A 22 15.89 -9.50 11.17
CA ASN A 22 15.93 -8.93 12.51
C ASN A 22 15.83 -7.38 12.53
N LEU A 23 15.25 -6.78 11.48
CA LEU A 23 15.08 -5.33 11.39
C LEU A 23 14.24 -4.76 12.54
N GLU A 24 13.27 -5.51 13.03
CA GLU A 24 12.37 -5.13 14.13
C GLU A 24 13.10 -4.88 15.45
N PHE A 25 14.15 -5.63 15.76
CA PHE A 25 14.95 -5.42 16.97
C PHE A 25 15.77 -4.13 16.92
N ASN A 26 16.10 -3.67 15.72
CA ASN A 26 16.88 -2.45 15.48
C ASN A 26 15.98 -1.22 15.24
N PHE A 27 14.67 -1.42 15.12
CA PHE A 27 13.74 -0.34 14.84
C PHE A 27 13.64 0.62 16.03
N ARG A 28 13.72 1.92 15.73
CA ARG A 28 13.61 2.98 16.73
C ARG A 28 12.58 4.01 16.30
N TRP A 29 11.75 4.46 17.24
CA TRP A 29 10.82 5.55 17.05
C TRP A 29 11.55 6.90 17.03
N THR A 30 12.06 7.25 15.86
CA THR A 30 12.60 8.57 15.58
C THR A 30 11.55 9.44 14.90
N ARG A 31 11.72 10.77 14.96
CA ARG A 31 10.85 11.71 14.23
C ARG A 31 10.73 11.37 12.74
N ARG A 32 11.83 10.93 12.11
CA ARG A 32 11.86 10.51 10.71
C ARG A 32 11.04 9.24 10.48
N ASN A 33 11.23 8.22 11.31
CA ASN A 33 10.51 6.95 11.16
C ASN A 33 9.02 7.14 11.41
N LEU A 34 8.65 7.95 12.40
CA LEU A 34 7.25 8.28 12.67
C LEU A 34 6.62 9.04 11.50
N ALA A 35 7.33 10.00 10.88
CA ALA A 35 6.84 10.68 9.68
C ALA A 35 6.64 9.71 8.51
N LEU A 36 7.58 8.78 8.28
CA LEU A 36 7.46 7.76 7.23
C LEU A 36 6.25 6.85 7.46
N VAL A 37 6.08 6.35 8.70
CA VAL A 37 4.91 5.52 9.05
C VAL A 37 3.61 6.32 8.90
N GLY A 38 3.58 7.59 9.28
CA GLY A 38 2.39 8.43 9.10
C GLY A 38 2.04 8.67 7.64
N ILE A 39 3.02 8.97 6.79
CA ILE A 39 2.78 9.24 5.37
C ILE A 39 2.36 7.96 4.64
N PHE A 40 3.16 6.90 4.76
CA PHE A 40 2.93 5.68 3.98
C PHE A 40 1.90 4.74 4.61
N GLY A 41 1.79 4.72 5.95
CA GLY A 41 0.84 3.88 6.66
C GLY A 41 -0.56 4.49 6.82
N ILE A 42 -0.70 5.82 6.75
CA ILE A 42 -1.99 6.50 6.97
C ILE A 42 -2.34 7.44 5.81
N ALA A 43 -1.49 8.42 5.52
CA ALA A 43 -1.86 9.50 4.61
C ALA A 43 -2.15 9.00 3.19
N ILE A 44 -1.26 8.17 2.62
CA ILE A 44 -1.45 7.63 1.26
C ILE A 44 -2.71 6.74 1.16
N PRO A 45 -2.92 5.72 2.02
CA PRO A 45 -4.14 4.91 1.96
C PRO A 45 -5.42 5.72 2.04
N VAL A 46 -5.47 6.74 2.92
CA VAL A 46 -6.65 7.61 3.08
C VAL A 46 -6.88 8.47 1.83
N LEU A 47 -5.82 9.04 1.25
CA LEU A 47 -5.93 9.84 0.04
C LEU A 47 -6.40 9.00 -1.15
N VAL A 48 -5.86 7.79 -1.32
CA VAL A 48 -6.28 6.85 -2.37
C VAL A 48 -7.74 6.49 -2.19
N TYR A 49 -8.16 6.10 -0.98
CA TYR A 49 -9.56 5.77 -0.71
C TYR A 49 -10.50 6.94 -1.02
N LYS A 50 -10.18 8.14 -0.53
CA LYS A 50 -10.98 9.35 -0.80
C LYS A 50 -11.04 9.69 -2.30
N GLY A 51 -9.93 9.52 -3.02
CA GLY A 51 -9.87 9.73 -4.47
C GLY A 51 -10.83 8.78 -5.19
N ILE A 52 -10.72 7.48 -4.92
CA ILE A 52 -11.58 6.46 -5.54
C ILE A 52 -13.06 6.70 -5.23
N VAL A 53 -13.41 6.98 -3.98
CA VAL A 53 -14.81 7.24 -3.59
C VAL A 53 -15.35 8.49 -4.29
N ARG A 54 -14.54 9.54 -4.44
CA ARG A 54 -14.96 10.75 -5.14
C ARG A 54 -15.21 10.49 -6.62
N GLU A 55 -14.31 9.76 -7.29
CA GLU A 55 -14.47 9.37 -8.70
C GLU A 55 -15.73 8.51 -8.88
N PHE A 56 -15.97 7.54 -7.99
CA PHE A 56 -17.17 6.71 -8.04
C PHE A 56 -18.47 7.52 -7.88
N ASN A 57 -18.48 8.51 -6.98
CA ASN A 57 -19.66 9.37 -6.80
C ASN A 57 -19.90 10.29 -8.00
N LEU A 58 -18.83 10.85 -8.59
CA LEU A 58 -18.94 11.66 -9.81
C LEU A 58 -19.48 10.84 -10.97
N PHE A 59 -18.93 9.63 -11.17
CA PHE A 59 -19.38 8.71 -12.20
C PHE A 59 -20.84 8.28 -12.03
N SER A 60 -21.25 7.97 -10.79
CA SER A 60 -22.64 7.62 -10.49
C SER A 60 -23.59 8.79 -10.73
N PHE A 61 -23.19 10.02 -10.41
CA PHE A 61 -24.02 11.21 -10.62
C PHE A 61 -24.16 11.56 -12.10
N GLU A 62 -23.09 11.47 -12.89
CA GLU A 62 -23.14 11.64 -14.34
C GLU A 62 -24.08 10.63 -15.00
N ILE A 63 -23.98 9.34 -14.65
CA ILE A 63 -24.89 8.32 -15.18
C ILE A 63 -26.33 8.60 -14.77
N CYS A 64 -26.57 8.99 -13.52
CA CYS A 64 -27.92 9.31 -13.06
C CYS A 64 -28.49 10.54 -13.77
N PHE A 65 -27.67 11.57 -14.02
CA PHE A 65 -28.08 12.75 -14.77
C PHE A 65 -28.35 12.43 -16.24
N TYR A 66 -27.47 11.67 -16.90
CA TYR A 66 -27.66 11.22 -18.28
C TYR A 66 -28.91 10.34 -18.41
N ASN A 67 -29.13 9.41 -17.47
CA ASN A 67 -30.29 8.54 -17.47
C ASN A 67 -31.59 9.32 -17.20
N LYS A 68 -31.56 10.30 -16.28
CA LYS A 68 -32.71 11.15 -15.98
C LYS A 68 -33.05 12.13 -17.11
N HIS A 69 -32.07 12.72 -17.77
CA HIS A 69 -32.29 13.59 -18.94
C HIS A 69 -32.74 12.79 -20.17
N THR A 70 -32.20 11.58 -20.38
CA THR A 70 -32.65 10.69 -21.46
C THR A 70 -34.07 10.20 -21.22
N LEU A 71 -34.44 9.85 -19.98
CA LEU A 71 -35.81 9.48 -19.64
C LEU A 71 -36.82 10.62 -19.82
N ILE A 72 -36.43 11.88 -19.56
CA ILE A 72 -37.29 13.05 -19.79
C ILE A 72 -37.43 13.36 -21.29
N LEU A 73 -36.44 13.03 -22.12
CA LEU A 73 -36.53 13.19 -23.57
C LEU A 73 -37.27 12.03 -24.26
N CYS A 74 -37.41 10.88 -23.60
CA CYS A 74 -38.13 9.70 -24.09
C CYS A 74 -39.57 9.56 -23.56
N ALA A 75 -40.04 10.48 -22.71
CA ALA A 75 -41.40 10.52 -22.15
C ALA A 75 -42.18 11.72 -22.69
#